data_AF-A0A929V545-F1
#
_entry.id   AF-A0A929V545-F1
#
_cell.length_a   1.000
_cell.length_b   1.000
_cell.length_c   1.000
_cell.angle_alpha   90.00
_cell.angle_beta   90.00
_cell.angle_gamma   90.00
#
_symmetry.space_group_name_H-M   'P 1'
#
loop_
_entity.id
_entity.type
_entity.pdbx_description
1 polymer ?
#
loop_
_entity_poly.entity_id
_entity_poly.type
_entity_poly.pdbx_seq_one_letter_code
_entity_poly.pdbx_strand_id
1 'polypeptide(L)'
;MKLTKKVLLCSLVVSNLLVFNNTLGNEKIVKASEYRNRIFYDNSGKPATGWYDDGKAWYYFKNGKKLTGYATDGNGKKYFYEGKYASGWFDDGTAWYFFKDGKKLTGKAVDGNGEMQFFNGKYANRYIDNIYYKDGKIANWWCDDGTAWYFFKDGKKFTGHGVDGNGERYFVEGKYANGFYEGKLYKDGV
;
A
#
# COMPACT_ATOMS: atom_id res chain seq x y z
N MET A 1 55.65 -57.74 -30.28
CA MET A 1 54.97 -57.77 -31.60
C MET A 1 53.67 -58.56 -31.48
N LYS A 2 52.53 -57.87 -31.40
CA LYS A 2 51.23 -58.23 -32.00
C LYS A 2 50.19 -57.19 -31.58
N LEU A 3 49.77 -56.40 -32.55
CA LEU A 3 48.54 -55.60 -32.53
C LEU A 3 47.34 -56.54 -32.36
N THR A 4 46.24 -56.06 -31.77
CA THR A 4 45.05 -55.69 -32.56
C THR A 4 43.90 -55.18 -31.67
N LYS A 5 43.41 -53.98 -32.00
CA LYS A 5 42.06 -53.52 -31.68
C LYS A 5 41.05 -54.46 -32.34
N LYS A 6 40.00 -54.84 -31.61
CA LYS A 6 38.70 -55.19 -32.19
C LYS A 6 37.63 -54.33 -31.55
N VAL A 7 37.14 -53.38 -32.32
CA VAL A 7 35.85 -52.73 -32.12
C VAL A 7 34.82 -53.68 -32.75
N LEU A 8 33.78 -54.05 -32.00
CA LEU A 8 32.53 -54.53 -32.57
C LEU A 8 31.40 -53.74 -31.90
N LEU A 9 30.73 -52.91 -32.70
CA LEU A 9 29.44 -52.31 -32.41
C LEU A 9 28.36 -53.33 -32.84
N CYS A 10 27.41 -53.64 -31.96
CA CYS A 10 26.00 -53.97 -32.27
C CYS A 10 25.30 -54.29 -30.94
N SER A 11 24.47 -53.37 -30.45
CA SER A 11 23.00 -53.42 -30.54
C SER A 11 22.37 -54.15 -29.35
N LEU A 12 21.69 -53.40 -28.49
CA LEU A 12 20.39 -53.76 -27.91
C LEU A 12 19.99 -52.64 -26.94
N VAL A 13 19.05 -51.82 -27.40
CA VAL A 13 18.19 -51.06 -26.50
C VAL A 13 17.36 -52.11 -25.76
N VAL A 14 17.71 -52.39 -24.50
CA VAL A 14 16.80 -53.05 -23.57
C VAL A 14 16.45 -52.03 -22.52
N SER A 15 15.24 -51.50 -22.68
CA SER A 15 14.49 -50.76 -21.70
C SER A 15 14.43 -51.54 -20.40
N ASN A 16 15.17 -51.09 -19.38
CA ASN A 16 14.88 -51.48 -18.00
C ASN A 16 13.82 -50.53 -17.45
N LEU A 17 12.58 -50.93 -17.68
CA LEU A 17 11.43 -50.59 -16.89
C LEU A 17 11.67 -51.15 -15.47
N LEU A 18 12.11 -50.30 -14.54
CA LEU A 18 12.09 -50.66 -13.12
C LEU A 18 10.63 -50.64 -12.66
N VAL A 19 10.01 -51.82 -12.72
CA VAL A 19 8.77 -52.14 -12.03
C VAL A 19 9.08 -52.25 -10.54
N PHE A 20 8.78 -51.20 -9.78
CA PHE A 20 8.63 -51.30 -8.33
C PHE A 20 7.17 -51.60 -8.01
N ASN A 21 6.88 -52.86 -7.66
CA ASN A 21 5.59 -53.26 -7.14
C ASN A 21 5.52 -52.98 -5.63
N ASN A 22 4.79 -51.91 -5.33
CA ASN A 22 4.02 -51.59 -4.12
C ASN A 22 4.29 -52.36 -2.82
N THR A 23 4.71 -51.58 -1.82
CA THR A 23 4.05 -51.56 -0.51
C THR A 23 3.96 -50.10 -0.04
N LEU A 24 3.07 -49.34 -0.66
CA LEU A 24 2.72 -47.98 -0.22
C LEU A 24 1.29 -48.04 0.33
N GLY A 25 1.17 -48.20 1.64
CA GLY A 25 -0.09 -47.96 2.31
C GLY A 25 -0.42 -46.47 2.17
N ASN A 26 -1.25 -46.10 1.20
CA ASN A 26 -1.88 -44.78 1.04
C ASN A 26 -1.07 -43.58 1.54
N GLU A 27 0.24 -43.52 1.25
CA GLU A 27 0.98 -42.28 1.43
C GLU A 27 0.48 -41.35 0.34
N LYS A 28 -0.35 -40.37 0.73
CA LYS A 28 -0.63 -39.20 -0.10
C LYS A 28 0.72 -38.71 -0.61
N ILE A 29 0.99 -38.84 -1.90
CA ILE A 29 2.14 -38.20 -2.53
C ILE A 29 1.97 -36.70 -2.29
N VAL A 30 2.64 -36.17 -1.28
CA VAL A 30 2.65 -34.74 -0.98
C VAL A 30 3.52 -34.12 -2.05
N LYS A 31 2.90 -33.66 -3.14
CA LYS A 31 3.60 -32.88 -4.15
C LYS A 31 4.11 -31.61 -3.46
N ALA A 32 5.37 -31.25 -3.65
CA ALA A 32 5.86 -29.95 -3.20
C ALA A 32 5.06 -28.85 -3.90
N SER A 33 4.88 -27.72 -3.23
CA SER A 33 4.27 -26.55 -3.85
C SER A 33 5.06 -26.14 -5.09
N GLU A 34 4.35 -25.87 -6.18
CA GLU A 34 4.99 -25.66 -7.48
C GLU A 34 4.19 -24.73 -8.38
N TYR A 35 4.88 -24.08 -9.31
CA TYR A 35 4.24 -23.37 -10.41
C TYR A 35 4.01 -24.30 -11.60
N ARG A 36 2.76 -24.39 -12.05
CA ARG A 36 2.39 -25.01 -13.34
C ARG A 36 1.63 -23.98 -14.17
N ASN A 37 2.15 -23.65 -15.35
CA ASN A 37 1.54 -22.64 -16.25
C ASN A 37 1.18 -21.31 -15.56
N ARG A 38 2.09 -20.78 -14.72
CA ARG A 38 1.94 -19.54 -13.92
C ARG A 38 0.90 -19.61 -12.78
N ILE A 39 0.31 -20.78 -12.52
CA ILE A 39 -0.55 -21.02 -11.36
C ILE A 39 0.28 -21.74 -10.30
N PHE A 40 0.28 -21.19 -9.09
CA PHE A 40 0.91 -21.79 -7.92
C PHE A 40 -0.05 -22.78 -7.26
N TYR A 41 0.43 -24.01 -7.07
CA TYR A 41 -0.32 -25.08 -6.43
C TYR A 41 0.25 -25.37 -5.05
N ASP A 42 -0.63 -25.58 -4.08
CA ASP A 42 -0.29 -25.99 -2.73
C ASP A 42 0.17 -27.46 -2.68
N ASN A 43 0.58 -27.92 -1.49
CA ASN A 43 1.04 -29.29 -1.27
C ASN A 43 -0.05 -30.36 -1.46
N SER A 44 -1.32 -29.94 -1.56
CA SER A 44 -2.45 -30.81 -1.89
C SER A 44 -2.72 -30.87 -3.40
N GLY A 45 -1.90 -30.19 -4.21
CA GLY A 45 -2.05 -30.09 -5.66
C GLY A 45 -3.20 -29.20 -6.10
N LYS A 46 -3.76 -28.36 -5.23
CA LYS A 46 -4.85 -27.41 -5.54
C LYS A 46 -4.28 -26.00 -5.76
N PRO A 47 -4.92 -25.13 -6.57
CA PRO A 47 -4.49 -23.75 -6.69
C PRO A 47 -4.48 -23.05 -5.34
N ALA A 48 -3.32 -22.50 -4.96
CA ALA A 48 -3.12 -21.93 -3.64
C ALA A 48 -4.07 -20.76 -3.35
N THR A 49 -4.63 -20.73 -2.14
CA THR A 49 -5.41 -19.61 -1.62
C THR A 49 -5.03 -19.37 -0.16
N GLY A 50 -4.57 -18.15 0.15
CA GLY A 50 -3.97 -17.80 1.43
C GLY A 50 -2.47 -17.53 1.32
N TRP A 51 -1.80 -17.46 2.47
CA TRP A 51 -0.35 -17.22 2.55
C TRP A 51 0.45 -18.48 2.22
N TYR A 52 1.38 -18.37 1.28
CA TYR A 52 2.34 -19.43 0.95
C TYR A 52 3.71 -18.85 0.66
N ASP A 53 4.75 -19.60 0.98
CA ASP A 53 6.11 -19.38 0.48
C ASP A 53 6.24 -20.01 -0.91
N ASP A 54 6.61 -19.19 -1.91
CA ASP A 54 6.81 -19.62 -3.29
C ASP A 54 8.27 -19.97 -3.61
N GLY A 55 9.13 -20.04 -2.59
CA GLY A 55 10.57 -20.23 -2.70
C GLY A 55 11.36 -18.92 -2.83
N LYS A 56 10.69 -17.77 -3.00
CA LYS A 56 11.33 -16.44 -2.97
C LYS A 56 10.95 -15.66 -1.73
N ALA A 57 9.68 -15.66 -1.37
CA ALA A 57 9.14 -15.02 -0.19
C ALA A 57 7.72 -15.52 0.09
N TRP A 58 7.15 -15.06 1.20
CA TRP A 58 5.73 -15.21 1.49
C TRP A 58 4.87 -14.27 0.65
N TYR A 59 3.86 -14.84 0.01
CA TYR A 59 2.85 -14.12 -0.75
C TYR A 59 1.45 -14.65 -0.44
N TYR A 60 0.47 -13.77 -0.51
CA TYR A 60 -0.93 -14.11 -0.46
C TYR A 60 -1.43 -14.46 -1.86
N PHE A 61 -1.89 -15.68 -2.01
CA PHE A 61 -2.45 -16.21 -3.24
C PHE A 61 -3.98 -16.23 -3.19
N LYS A 62 -4.59 -16.12 -4.37
CA LYS A 62 -6.00 -16.43 -4.60
C LYS A 62 -6.12 -17.16 -5.93
N ASN A 63 -6.69 -18.36 -5.91
CA ASN A 63 -6.80 -19.22 -7.09
C ASN A 63 -5.43 -19.45 -7.79
N GLY A 64 -4.39 -19.62 -6.99
CA GLY A 64 -3.02 -19.87 -7.43
C GLY A 64 -2.29 -18.69 -8.08
N LYS A 65 -2.84 -17.47 -8.03
CA LYS A 65 -2.14 -16.24 -8.44
C LYS A 65 -1.87 -15.35 -7.24
N LYS A 66 -0.75 -14.63 -7.26
CA LYS A 66 -0.47 -13.56 -6.27
C LYS A 66 -1.60 -12.54 -6.35
N LEU A 67 -2.19 -12.24 -5.20
CA LEU A 67 -3.38 -11.40 -5.16
C LEU A 67 -3.01 -9.93 -5.34
N THR A 68 -3.70 -9.27 -6.26
CA THR A 68 -3.85 -7.80 -6.28
C THR A 68 -5.33 -7.50 -6.05
N GLY A 69 -5.66 -6.76 -5.00
CA GLY A 69 -7.03 -6.50 -4.56
C GLY A 69 -7.28 -6.86 -3.10
N TYR A 70 -8.55 -6.78 -2.68
CA TYR A 70 -8.95 -7.05 -1.30
C TYR A 70 -9.10 -8.55 -1.00
N ALA A 71 -8.59 -8.96 0.17
CA ALA A 71 -8.93 -10.23 0.82
C ALA A 71 -8.92 -10.08 2.34
N THR A 72 -9.44 -11.09 3.03
CA THR A 72 -9.42 -11.18 4.50
C THR A 72 -8.48 -12.31 4.90
N ASP A 73 -7.52 -12.02 5.76
CA ASP A 73 -6.67 -13.00 6.40
C ASP A 73 -6.78 -12.90 7.93
N GLY A 74 -5.86 -13.53 8.66
CA GLY A 74 -5.85 -13.48 10.13
C GLY A 74 -5.76 -12.07 10.73
N ASN A 75 -5.31 -11.07 9.95
CA ASN A 75 -5.19 -9.66 10.37
C ASN A 75 -6.37 -8.81 9.87
N GLY A 76 -7.44 -9.44 9.38
CA GLY A 76 -8.66 -8.80 8.88
C GLY A 76 -8.62 -8.47 7.39
N LYS A 77 -9.53 -7.60 6.95
CA LYS A 77 -9.60 -7.17 5.55
C LYS A 77 -8.40 -6.28 5.20
N LYS A 78 -7.69 -6.65 4.14
CA LYS A 78 -6.47 -6.01 3.64
C LYS A 78 -6.53 -5.87 2.12
N TYR A 79 -5.90 -4.83 1.60
CA TYR A 79 -5.58 -4.68 0.18
C TYR A 79 -4.18 -5.22 -0.07
N PHE A 80 -4.08 -6.09 -1.06
CA PHE A 80 -2.84 -6.72 -1.49
C PHE A 80 -2.43 -6.17 -2.85
N TYR A 81 -1.12 -6.10 -3.08
CA TYR A 81 -0.53 -5.82 -4.38
C TYR A 81 0.57 -6.85 -4.63
N GLU A 82 0.47 -7.60 -5.73
CA GLU A 82 1.41 -8.67 -6.07
C GLU A 82 1.64 -9.66 -4.91
N GLY A 83 0.56 -9.99 -4.19
CA GLY A 83 0.54 -10.93 -3.08
C GLY A 83 1.15 -10.40 -1.77
N LYS A 84 1.55 -9.14 -1.69
CA LYS A 84 2.00 -8.52 -0.43
C LYS A 84 0.96 -7.52 0.05
N TYR A 85 0.96 -7.20 1.34
CA TYR A 85 0.20 -6.05 1.81
C TYR A 85 0.68 -4.79 1.10
N ALA A 86 -0.26 -4.03 0.56
CA ALA A 86 0.05 -2.75 -0.07
C ALA A 86 0.57 -1.75 0.97
N SER A 87 1.67 -1.09 0.63
CA SER A 87 2.26 0.02 1.37
C SER A 87 2.76 1.07 0.39
N GLY A 88 2.16 2.26 0.39
CA GLY A 88 2.33 3.28 -0.63
C GLY A 88 1.04 3.58 -1.41
N TRP A 89 1.15 4.33 -2.50
CA TRP A 89 0.04 4.69 -3.37
C TRP A 89 -0.36 3.52 -4.29
N PHE A 90 -1.64 3.13 -4.25
CA PHE A 90 -2.22 2.12 -5.13
C PHE A 90 -3.62 2.51 -5.57
N ASP A 91 -3.98 2.14 -6.79
CA ASP A 91 -5.37 2.19 -7.27
C ASP A 91 -6.10 0.91 -6.82
N ASP A 92 -7.18 1.08 -6.04
CA ASP A 92 -7.99 -0.05 -5.57
C ASP A 92 -9.17 -0.40 -6.49
N GLY A 93 -9.22 0.22 -7.67
CA GLY A 93 -10.30 0.12 -8.65
C GLY A 93 -11.35 1.22 -8.50
N THR A 94 -11.29 2.04 -7.46
CA THR A 94 -12.18 3.21 -7.28
C THR A 94 -11.43 4.53 -7.40
N ALA A 95 -10.23 4.61 -6.81
CA ALA A 95 -9.31 5.73 -6.93
C ALA A 95 -7.93 5.34 -6.38
N TRP A 96 -6.98 6.25 -6.49
CA TRP A 96 -5.69 6.14 -5.81
C TRP A 96 -5.80 6.39 -4.31
N TYR A 97 -5.27 5.49 -3.49
CA TYR A 97 -5.18 5.66 -2.04
C TYR A 97 -3.78 5.30 -1.55
N PHE A 98 -3.35 5.99 -0.50
CA PHE A 98 -2.16 5.63 0.25
C PHE A 98 -2.51 4.52 1.26
N PHE A 99 -1.87 3.36 1.09
CA PHE A 99 -2.00 2.22 1.97
C PHE A 99 -0.80 2.12 2.91
N LYS A 100 -1.04 1.58 4.09
CA LYS A 100 -0.01 1.09 5.01
C LYS A 100 -0.47 -0.23 5.59
N ASP A 101 0.37 -1.25 5.49
CA ASP A 101 0.05 -2.62 5.95
C ASP A 101 -1.29 -3.11 5.40
N GLY A 102 -1.57 -2.81 4.12
CA GLY A 102 -2.78 -3.23 3.42
C GLY A 102 -4.06 -2.51 3.85
N LYS A 103 -3.98 -1.42 4.63
CA LYS A 103 -5.14 -0.58 4.99
C LYS A 103 -4.96 0.82 4.45
N LYS A 104 -6.06 1.47 4.03
CA LYS A 104 -6.04 2.91 3.70
C LYS A 104 -5.58 3.67 4.93
N LEU A 105 -4.52 4.44 4.80
CA LEU A 105 -3.86 5.06 5.95
C LEU A 105 -4.71 6.22 6.49
N THR A 106 -4.90 6.23 7.80
CA THR A 106 -5.24 7.44 8.56
C THR A 106 -4.09 7.68 9.54
N GLY A 107 -3.47 8.85 9.46
CA GLY A 107 -2.26 9.20 10.21
C GLY A 107 -1.11 9.62 9.30
N LYS A 108 0.08 9.76 9.88
CA LYS A 108 1.26 10.28 9.19
C LYS A 108 2.00 9.20 8.38
N ALA A 109 2.48 9.57 7.21
CA ALA A 109 3.48 8.80 6.46
C ALA A 109 4.31 9.72 5.56
N VAL A 110 5.46 9.21 5.11
CA VAL A 110 6.30 9.89 4.12
C VAL A 110 5.99 9.30 2.75
N ASP A 111 5.77 10.18 1.77
CA ASP A 111 5.73 9.82 0.36
C ASP A 111 6.63 10.75 -0.46
N GLY A 112 6.45 10.79 -1.79
CA GLY A 112 7.24 11.66 -2.68
C GLY A 112 7.16 13.16 -2.35
N ASN A 113 6.15 13.58 -1.57
CA ASN A 113 5.95 14.97 -1.14
C ASN A 113 6.38 15.22 0.33
N GLY A 114 7.14 14.28 0.91
CA GLY A 114 7.65 14.34 2.29
C GLY A 114 6.65 13.81 3.32
N GLU A 115 6.80 14.21 4.59
CA GLU A 115 5.85 13.83 5.65
C GLU A 115 4.47 14.46 5.39
N MET A 116 3.45 13.62 5.25
CA MET A 116 2.07 14.01 4.99
C MET A 116 1.14 13.38 6.02
N GLN A 117 0.08 14.11 6.34
CA GLN A 117 -1.05 13.60 7.11
C GLN A 117 -2.10 13.02 6.17
N PHE A 118 -2.51 11.79 6.41
CA PHE A 118 -3.51 11.10 5.63
C PHE A 118 -4.80 10.88 6.42
N PHE A 119 -5.93 10.87 5.71
CA PHE A 119 -7.21 10.44 6.21
C PHE A 119 -7.86 9.50 5.19
N ASN A 120 -8.15 8.27 5.60
CA ASN A 120 -8.73 7.24 4.74
C ASN A 120 -7.98 7.06 3.39
N GLY A 121 -6.65 7.10 3.44
CA GLY A 121 -5.76 6.90 2.30
C GLY A 121 -5.68 8.09 1.34
N LYS A 122 -6.20 9.27 1.71
CA LYS A 122 -6.03 10.51 0.96
C LYS A 122 -5.27 11.52 1.80
N TYR A 123 -4.65 12.51 1.17
CA TYR A 123 -4.13 13.65 1.90
C TYR A 123 -5.24 14.33 2.71
N ALA A 124 -4.94 14.64 3.97
CA ALA A 124 -5.89 15.27 4.87
C ALA A 124 -6.24 16.68 4.39
N ASN A 125 -7.54 16.93 4.28
CA ASN A 125 -8.15 18.23 3.96
C ASN A 125 -9.22 18.52 5.02
N ARG A 126 -8.84 18.42 6.30
CA ARG A 126 -9.77 18.46 7.44
C ARG A 126 -9.06 18.78 8.75
N TYR A 127 -9.86 19.05 9.78
CA TYR A 127 -9.39 19.05 11.17
C TYR A 127 -9.06 17.64 11.66
N ILE A 128 -7.91 17.53 12.31
CA ILE A 128 -7.47 16.38 13.11
C ILE A 128 -6.88 16.95 14.40
N ASP A 129 -7.44 16.59 15.55
CA ASP A 129 -7.04 17.12 16.86
C ASP A 129 -6.97 18.66 16.91
N ASN A 130 -8.02 19.32 16.38
CA ASN A 130 -8.14 20.79 16.27
C ASN A 130 -7.10 21.49 15.39
N ILE A 131 -6.28 20.75 14.65
CA ILE A 131 -5.36 21.29 13.64
C ILE A 131 -5.96 21.03 12.25
N TYR A 132 -6.18 22.09 11.50
CA TYR A 132 -6.62 22.00 10.11
C TYR A 132 -5.44 21.63 9.21
N TYR A 133 -5.62 20.56 8.45
CA TYR A 133 -4.70 20.14 7.40
C TYR A 133 -5.29 20.48 6.04
N LYS A 134 -4.45 21.02 5.15
CA LYS A 134 -4.74 21.23 3.74
C LYS A 134 -3.72 20.44 2.92
N ASP A 135 -4.21 19.59 2.02
CA ASP A 135 -3.38 18.75 1.16
C ASP A 135 -2.29 17.98 1.93
N GLY A 136 -2.65 17.48 3.13
CA GLY A 136 -1.80 16.67 3.97
C GLY A 136 -0.78 17.45 4.80
N LYS A 137 -0.70 18.77 4.67
CA LYS A 137 0.15 19.65 5.48
C LYS A 137 -0.68 20.49 6.44
N ILE A 138 -0.05 20.93 7.52
CA ILE A 138 -0.67 21.90 8.45
C ILE A 138 -0.94 23.19 7.67
N ALA A 139 -2.18 23.69 7.75
CA ALA A 139 -2.55 24.91 7.03
C ALA A 139 -1.87 26.13 7.62
N ASN A 140 -1.21 26.92 6.76
CA ASN A 140 -0.47 28.11 7.12
C ASN A 140 -0.77 29.27 6.16
N TRP A 141 -1.97 29.26 5.59
CA TRP A 141 -2.43 30.26 4.63
C TRP A 141 -3.96 30.31 4.59
N TRP A 142 -4.50 31.13 3.69
CA TRP A 142 -5.91 31.07 3.31
C TRP A 142 -6.30 29.67 2.84
N CYS A 143 -7.26 29.06 3.52
CA CYS A 143 -7.84 27.77 3.16
C CYS A 143 -9.36 27.81 3.35
N ASP A 144 -10.10 27.13 2.46
CA ASP A 144 -11.50 26.81 2.69
C ASP A 144 -11.60 25.55 3.55
N ASP A 145 -12.18 25.68 4.75
CA ASP A 145 -12.35 24.56 5.68
C ASP A 145 -13.64 23.75 5.46
N GLY A 146 -14.39 24.07 4.40
CA GLY A 146 -15.70 23.52 4.07
C GLY A 146 -16.86 24.40 4.55
N THR A 147 -16.60 25.43 5.36
CA THR A 147 -17.61 26.42 5.76
C THR A 147 -17.36 27.76 5.09
N ALA A 148 -16.12 28.23 5.10
CA ALA A 148 -15.69 29.43 4.41
C ALA A 148 -14.15 29.47 4.28
N TRP A 149 -13.65 30.49 3.59
CA TRP A 149 -12.22 30.82 3.57
C TRP A 149 -11.77 31.44 4.88
N TYR A 150 -10.71 30.91 5.48
CA TYR A 150 -10.06 31.46 6.67
C TYR A 150 -8.54 31.50 6.48
N PHE A 151 -7.89 32.49 7.05
CA PHE A 151 -6.44 32.54 7.18
C PHE A 151 -6.02 31.67 8.35
N PHE A 152 -5.24 30.62 8.06
CA PHE A 152 -4.69 29.72 9.04
C PHE A 152 -3.22 30.02 9.34
N LYS A 153 -2.83 29.81 10.59
CA LYS A 153 -1.43 29.72 11.02
C LYS A 153 -1.30 28.57 11.99
N ASP A 154 -0.31 27.71 11.76
CA ASP A 154 -0.10 26.47 12.52
C ASP A 154 -1.37 25.60 12.60
N GLY A 155 -2.17 25.62 11.53
CA GLY A 155 -3.41 24.86 11.36
C GLY A 155 -4.59 25.38 12.18
N LYS A 156 -4.48 26.56 12.80
CA LYS A 156 -5.56 27.22 13.52
C LYS A 156 -5.98 28.50 12.81
N LYS A 157 -7.26 28.84 12.92
CA LYS A 157 -7.76 30.15 12.48
C LYS A 157 -7.00 31.23 13.24
N PHE A 158 -6.33 32.10 12.52
CA PHE A 158 -5.36 33.01 13.12
C PHE A 158 -6.04 34.27 13.66
N THR A 159 -5.61 34.69 14.85
CA THR A 159 -5.97 35.99 15.44
C THR A 159 -4.68 36.72 15.78
N GLY A 160 -4.52 37.95 15.28
CA GLY A 160 -3.32 38.77 15.44
C GLY A 160 -2.80 39.36 14.12
N HIS A 161 -1.63 40.01 14.19
CA HIS A 161 -0.92 40.56 13.02
C HIS A 161 -0.32 39.44 12.16
N GLY A 162 -0.64 39.45 10.87
CA GLY A 162 -0.12 38.49 9.89
C GLY A 162 0.10 39.16 8.53
N VAL A 163 0.79 38.46 7.64
CA VAL A 163 1.02 38.93 6.26
C VAL A 163 0.42 37.92 5.31
N ASP A 164 -0.40 38.41 4.38
CA ASP A 164 -0.88 37.63 3.25
C ASP A 164 -0.60 38.34 1.92
N GLY A 165 -1.22 37.87 0.84
CA GLY A 165 -1.04 38.46 -0.49
C GLY A 165 -1.42 39.94 -0.61
N ASN A 166 -2.20 40.48 0.33
CA ASN A 166 -2.61 41.87 0.37
C ASN A 166 -1.73 42.73 1.31
N GLY A 167 -0.70 42.16 1.93
CA GLY A 167 0.23 42.81 2.84
C GLY A 167 -0.06 42.50 4.31
N GLU A 168 0.43 43.35 5.22
CA GLU A 168 0.17 43.20 6.65
C GLU A 168 -1.31 43.46 6.96
N ARG A 169 -1.92 42.56 7.75
CA ARG A 169 -3.31 42.62 8.18
C ARG A 169 -3.45 42.14 9.61
N TYR A 170 -4.42 42.69 10.32
CA TYR A 170 -4.91 42.14 11.58
C TYR A 170 -6.04 41.15 11.30
N PHE A 171 -5.89 39.93 11.81
CA PHE A 171 -6.86 38.86 11.65
C PHE A 171 -7.60 38.60 12.97
N VAL A 172 -8.86 38.19 12.88
CA VAL A 172 -9.68 37.72 14.00
C VAL A 172 -10.39 36.45 13.54
N GLU A 173 -10.11 35.34 14.21
CA GLU A 173 -10.65 34.02 13.89
C GLU A 173 -10.49 33.66 12.39
N GLY A 174 -9.32 33.99 11.84
CA GLY A 174 -8.95 33.72 10.45
C GLY A 174 -9.65 34.60 9.42
N LYS A 175 -10.30 35.69 9.83
CA LYS A 175 -10.88 36.70 8.93
C LYS A 175 -10.15 38.02 9.10
N TYR A 176 -10.21 38.87 8.08
CA TYR A 176 -9.78 40.25 8.26
C TYR A 176 -10.62 40.95 9.32
N ALA A 177 -9.94 41.62 10.24
CA ALA A 177 -10.58 42.37 11.29
C ALA A 177 -11.37 43.56 10.72
N ASN A 178 -12.60 43.70 11.19
CA ASN A 178 -13.49 44.80 10.84
C ASN A 178 -14.15 45.27 12.13
N GLY A 179 -13.65 46.35 12.73
CA GLY A 179 -14.08 46.82 14.05
C GLY A 179 -12.92 47.28 14.93
N PHE A 180 -13.23 47.57 16.19
CA PHE A 180 -12.24 48.07 17.15
C PHE A 180 -11.55 46.91 17.90
N TYR A 181 -10.24 46.78 17.72
CA TYR A 181 -9.42 45.73 18.35
C TYR A 181 -8.12 46.37 18.86
N GLU A 182 -7.63 45.93 20.02
CA GLU A 182 -6.34 46.41 20.57
C GLU A 182 -6.19 47.95 20.62
N GLY A 183 -7.29 48.68 20.81
CA GLY A 183 -7.26 50.15 20.85
C GLY A 183 -7.22 50.84 19.47
N LYS A 184 -7.31 50.08 18.37
CA LYS A 184 -7.31 50.58 16.99
C LYS A 184 -8.58 50.17 16.24
N LEU A 185 -9.09 51.07 15.40
CA LEU A 185 -10.15 50.74 14.46
C LEU A 185 -9.54 50.08 13.22
N TYR A 186 -9.96 48.86 12.92
CA TYR A 186 -9.56 48.10 11.74
C TYR A 186 -10.67 48.07 10.70
N LYS A 187 -10.29 48.21 9.43
CA LYS A 187 -11.15 47.98 8.26
C LYS A 187 -10.43 47.08 7.27
N ASP A 188 -11.01 45.91 6.98
CA ASP A 188 -10.39 44.88 6.16
C ASP A 188 -8.96 44.54 6.62
N GLY A 189 -8.77 44.52 7.95
CA GLY A 189 -7.51 44.22 8.62
C GLY A 189 -6.45 45.32 8.61
N VAL A 190 -6.75 46.52 8.09
CA VAL A 190 -5.84 47.70 8.05
C VAL A 190 -6.10 48.64 9.22
#